data_AF-A0AAW2LID1-F1
#
_entry.id   AF-A0AAW2LID1-F1
#
_cell.length_a   1.000
_cell.length_b   1.000
_cell.length_c   1.000
_cell.angle_alpha   90.00
_cell.angle_beta   90.00
_cell.angle_gamma   90.00
#
_symmetry.space_group_name_H-M   'P 1'
#
loop_
_entity.id
_entity.type
_entity.pdbx_description
1 polymer ?
#
loop_
_entity_poly.entity_id
_entity_poly.type
_entity_poly.pdbx_seq_one_letter_code
_entity_poly.pdbx_strand_id
1 'polypeptide(L)' 'MIHHRPKLKESSANGVVLLRGSRKAREAVKHFGPAPGVPHSHTKPYVRAKGRKFERARGRRNSKGFRV' A
#
# COMPACT_ATOMS: atom_id res chain seq x y z
N MET A 1 16.23 7.57 12.40
CA MET A 1 15.28 7.17 13.47
C MET A 1 15.24 8.33 14.44
N ILE A 2 14.10 8.99 14.60
CA ILE A 2 13.99 10.12 15.53
C ILE A 2 13.72 9.50 16.91
N HIS A 3 14.71 9.56 17.79
CA HIS A 3 14.55 9.14 19.18
C HIS A 3 13.94 10.31 19.96
N HIS A 4 12.73 10.15 20.49
CA HIS A 4 12.22 11.04 21.52
C HIS A 4 12.98 10.72 22.82
N ARG A 5 13.72 11.69 23.37
CA ARG A 5 14.50 11.53 24.61
C ARG A 5 13.61 11.94 25.80
N PRO A 6 13.06 11.00 26.60
CA PRO A 6 12.65 11.33 27.95
C PRO A 6 13.92 11.60 28.78
N LYS A 7 13.87 12.60 29.67
CA LYS A 7 15.02 13.02 30.49
C LYS A 7 15.44 11.88 31.45
N LEU A 8 16.72 11.53 31.36
CA LEU A 8 17.62 10.91 32.35
C LEU A 8 17.18 9.57 32.97
N LYS A 9 17.86 8.47 32.59
CA LYS A 9 18.66 7.60 33.48
C LYS A 9 19.00 6.24 32.82
N GLU A 10 20.30 5.94 32.84
CA GLU A 10 20.96 4.62 32.85
C GLU A 10 21.15 3.73 31.61
N SER A 11 22.28 3.00 31.68
CA SER A 11 22.99 2.17 30.71
C SER A 11 22.33 0.82 30.41
N SER A 12 21.02 0.82 30.23
CA SER A 12 20.27 -0.34 29.75
C SER A 12 19.11 0.16 28.90
N ALA A 13 18.66 -0.65 27.93
CA ALA A 13 17.61 -0.31 26.97
C ALA A 13 16.21 -0.17 27.61
N ASN A 14 16.13 0.38 28.83
CA ASN A 14 14.97 0.37 29.71
C ASN A 14 14.20 1.71 29.76
N GLY A 15 14.54 2.68 28.91
CA GLY A 15 13.92 4.02 28.92
C GLY A 15 13.63 4.65 27.56
N VAL A 16 13.76 3.89 26.46
CA VAL A 16 13.54 4.41 25.09
C VAL A 16 12.42 3.65 24.39
N VAL A 17 11.43 4.39 23.88
CA VAL A 17 10.39 3.83 23.00
C VAL A 17 10.85 3.95 21.55
N LEU A 18 11.03 2.82 20.88
CA LEU A 18 11.35 2.79 19.46
C LEU A 18 10.08 3.04 18.64
N LEU A 19 9.95 4.25 18.12
CA LEU A 19 8.88 4.60 17.20
C LEU A 19 9.32 4.36 15.75
N ARG A 20 8.41 3.76 14.96
CA ARG A 20 8.63 3.52 13.54
C ARG A 20 7.48 4.06 12.72
N GLY A 21 7.80 4.77 11.63
CA GLY A 21 6.82 5.16 10.63
C GLY A 21 6.18 3.96 9.92
N SER A 22 4.99 4.17 9.35
CA SER A 22 4.24 3.14 8.64
C SER A 22 4.99 2.66 7.38
N ARG A 23 5.44 1.40 7.39
CA ARG A 23 6.26 0.84 6.29
C ARG A 23 5.49 0.64 4.98
N LYS A 24 4.16 0.53 5.09
CA LYS A 24 3.24 0.16 4.00
C LYS A 24 2.56 1.35 3.32
N ALA A 25 2.83 2.58 3.76
CA ALA A 25 2.18 3.78 3.20
C ALA A 25 2.68 4.18 1.80
N ARG A 26 3.73 3.54 1.28
CA ARG A 26 4.34 3.86 -0.02
C ARG A 26 3.42 3.46 -1.18
N GLU A 27 3.32 4.29 -2.23
CA GLU A 27 2.53 3.96 -3.43
C GLU A 27 2.96 2.64 -4.08
N ALA A 28 4.26 2.32 -4.07
CA ALA A 28 4.77 1.06 -4.58
C ALA A 28 4.09 -0.17 -3.94
N VAL A 29 3.76 -0.08 -2.64
CA VAL A 29 3.13 -1.19 -1.89
C VAL A 29 1.71 -1.47 -2.36
N LYS A 30 1.02 -0.49 -2.96
CA LYS A 30 -0.33 -0.66 -3.53
C LYS A 30 -0.35 -1.54 -4.78
N HIS A 31 0.80 -1.72 -5.41
CA HIS A 31 0.97 -2.57 -6.58
C HIS A 31 1.37 -4.01 -6.22
N PHE A 32 1.61 -4.30 -4.94
CA PHE A 32 1.93 -5.65 -4.47
C PHE A 32 0.67 -6.41 -4.06
N GLY A 33 0.76 -7.74 -4.08
CA GLY A 33 -0.33 -8.64 -3.72
C GLY A 33 -0.81 -9.48 -4.90
N PRO A 34 -2.02 -10.08 -4.80
CA PRO A 34 -2.60 -10.86 -5.89
C PRO A 34 -2.68 -10.08 -7.19
N ALA A 35 -2.56 -10.76 -8.33
CA ALA A 35 -2.51 -10.10 -9.62
C ALA A 35 -3.77 -9.23 -9.89
N PRO A 36 -3.63 -8.03 -10.49
CA PRO A 36 -4.78 -7.22 -10.84
C PRO A 36 -5.72 -7.98 -11.78
N GLY A 37 -6.97 -8.17 -11.37
CA GLY A 37 -7.97 -8.90 -12.16
C GLY A 37 -8.14 -10.37 -11.79
N VAL A 38 -7.66 -10.78 -10.61
CA VAL A 38 -8.20 -11.98 -9.93
C VAL A 38 -9.36 -11.58 -9.01
N PRO A 39 -10.34 -12.48 -8.75
CA PRO A 39 -11.49 -12.16 -7.92
C PRO A 39 -11.07 -11.62 -6.56
N HIS A 40 -11.76 -10.58 -6.08
CA HIS A 40 -11.48 -9.92 -4.79
C HIS A 40 -10.08 -9.28 -4.66
N SER A 41 -9.35 -9.09 -5.78
CA SER A 41 -8.10 -8.33 -5.77
C SER A 41 -8.35 -6.82 -5.84
N HIS A 42 -7.65 -6.08 -4.97
CA HIS A 42 -7.65 -4.62 -4.96
C HIS A 42 -6.29 -4.03 -5.34
N THR A 43 -5.38 -4.86 -5.87
CA THR A 43 -4.05 -4.47 -6.32
C THR A 43 -4.15 -3.44 -7.44
N LYS A 44 -3.46 -2.32 -7.28
CA LYS A 44 -3.45 -1.24 -8.28
C LYS A 44 -2.69 -1.70 -9.52
N PRO A 45 -3.28 -1.69 -10.73
CA PRO A 45 -2.55 -2.01 -11.95
C PRO A 45 -1.54 -0.90 -12.31
N TYR A 46 -0.50 -1.28 -13.05
CA TYR A 46 0.43 -0.32 -13.65
C TYR A 46 -0.14 0.16 -14.97
N VAL A 47 -0.61 1.41 -14.99
CA VAL A 47 -1.22 2.02 -16.17
C VAL A 47 -0.49 3.31 -16.50
N ARG A 48 -0.21 3.55 -17.79
CA ARG A 48 0.52 4.75 -18.25
C ARG A 48 -0.14 6.07 -17.83
N ALA A 49 -1.48 6.11 -17.88
CA ALA A 49 -2.27 7.26 -17.48
C ALA A 49 -3.63 6.82 -16.89
N LYS A 50 -4.22 7.66 -16.06
CA LYS A 50 -5.57 7.44 -15.53
C LYS A 50 -6.60 8.05 -16.48
N GLY A 51 -7.62 7.29 -16.89
CA GLY A 51 -8.70 7.83 -17.72
C GLY A 51 -9.73 6.80 -18.15
N ARG A 52 -10.80 7.25 -18.84
CA ARG A 52 -11.89 6.38 -19.32
C ARG A 52 -11.41 5.29 -20.29
N LYS A 53 -10.39 5.61 -21.09
CA LYS A 53 -9.83 4.74 -22.13
C LYS A 53 -8.74 3.78 -21.62
N PHE A 54 -8.25 3.94 -20.39
CA PHE A 54 -7.13 3.16 -19.88
C PHE A 54 -7.60 2.10 -18.89
N GLU A 55 -7.63 0.83 -19.33
CA GLU A 55 -7.89 -0.36 -18.50
C GLU A 55 -9.18 -0.33 -17.63
N ARG A 56 -10.25 0.29 -18.12
CA ARG A 56 -11.58 0.32 -17.46
C ARG A 56 -12.67 -0.48 -18.19
N ALA A 57 -12.35 -1.22 -19.24
CA ALA A 57 -13.32 -1.88 -20.11
C ALA A 57 -13.64 -3.31 -19.63
N ARG A 58 -13.27 -4.32 -20.41
CA ARG A 58 -13.52 -5.74 -20.12
C ARG A 58 -12.87 -6.17 -18.80
N GLY A 59 -13.55 -7.00 -18.02
CA GLY A 59 -13.04 -7.51 -16.74
C GLY A 59 -13.18 -6.54 -15.55
N ARG A 60 -13.62 -5.29 -15.78
CA ARG A 60 -13.79 -4.27 -14.72
C ARG A 60 -15.24 -3.89 -14.44
N ARG A 61 -16.17 -4.19 -15.35
CA ARG A 61 -17.59 -3.80 -15.24
C ARG A 61 -18.50 -4.88 -15.82
N ASN A 62 -19.70 -5.01 -15.24
CA ASN A 62 -20.67 -6.04 -15.64
C ASN A 62 -21.10 -5.90 -17.11
N SER A 63 -21.18 -4.67 -17.63
CA SER A 63 -21.68 -4.40 -19.00
C SER A 63 -20.70 -4.70 -20.14
N LYS A 64 -19.47 -5.13 -19.83
CA LYS A 64 -18.44 -5.42 -20.84
C LYS A 64 -17.78 -6.79 -20.56
N GLY A 65 -18.48 -7.86 -20.94
CA GLY A 65 -18.01 -9.25 -20.88
C GLY A 65 -18.20 -9.88 -19.50
N PHE A 66 -17.42 -9.47 -18.51
CA PHE A 66 -17.49 -9.95 -17.14
C PHE A 66 -16.87 -8.93 -16.18
N ARG A 67 -17.18 -9.07 -14.89
CA ARG A 67 -16.52 -8.33 -13.81
C ARG A 67 -15.77 -9.31 -12.93
N VAL A 68 -14.55 -8.94 -12.59
CA VAL A 68 -13.73 -9.62 -11.59
C VAL A 68 -13.70 -8.84 -10.29
#